data_AF-R7XJ97-F1
#
_entry.id   AF-R7XJ97-F1
#
_cell.length_a   1.000
_cell.length_b   1.000
_cell.length_c   1.000
_cell.angle_alpha   90.00
_cell.angle_beta   90.00
_cell.angle_gamma   90.00
#
_symmetry.space_group_name_H-M   'P 1'
#
loop_
_entity.id
_entity.type
_entity.pdbx_description
1 polymer ?
#
loop_
_entity_poly.entity_id
_entity_poly.type
_entity_poly.pdbx_seq_one_letter_code
_entity_poly.pdbx_strand_id
1 'polypeptide(L)'
;MQPTTPAPQEPTLAQKQAQLAENLAKIDRAQARRQAKAAPPPPSKAVTLEDHILEATDDILRVSAGLQSFLTLLELQSDTIPQSIGLHALLLPLKQQLVGTADRLQALV
;
A
#
# COMPACT_ATOMS: atom_id res chain seq x y z
N MET A 1 0.49 -53.35 -62.20
CA MET A 1 0.25 -53.75 -60.79
C MET A 1 0.77 -52.63 -59.89
N GLN A 2 -0.10 -52.04 -59.07
CA GLN A 2 0.07 -50.79 -58.33
C GLN A 2 1.09 -50.88 -57.16
N PRO A 3 1.62 -49.73 -56.69
CA PRO A 3 2.61 -49.67 -55.62
C PRO A 3 1.97 -49.85 -54.24
N THR A 4 2.57 -50.68 -53.39
CA THR A 4 2.19 -50.87 -51.98
C THR A 4 2.66 -49.70 -51.13
N THR A 5 1.70 -48.91 -50.64
CA THR A 5 1.83 -47.95 -49.54
C THR A 5 2.34 -48.63 -48.26
N PRO A 6 3.39 -48.14 -47.58
CA PRO A 6 3.77 -48.65 -46.26
C PRO A 6 2.80 -48.12 -45.19
N ALA A 7 2.31 -49.03 -44.35
CA ALA A 7 1.44 -48.72 -43.21
C ALA A 7 2.16 -47.87 -42.13
N PRO A 8 1.44 -47.05 -41.35
CA PRO A 8 2.02 -46.26 -40.26
C PRO A 8 2.60 -47.19 -39.18
N GLN A 9 3.92 -47.11 -38.95
CA GLN A 9 4.59 -47.90 -37.92
C GLN A 9 4.18 -47.39 -36.54
N GLU A 10 3.63 -48.28 -35.70
CA GLU A 10 3.36 -47.97 -34.30
C GLU A 10 4.68 -47.74 -33.55
N PRO A 11 4.82 -46.62 -32.82
CA PRO A 11 6.07 -46.30 -32.15
C PRO A 11 6.36 -47.31 -31.05
N THR A 12 7.55 -47.91 -31.08
CA THR A 12 8.01 -48.89 -30.09
C THR A 12 7.99 -48.30 -28.68
N LEU A 13 7.80 -49.13 -27.65
CA LEU A 13 7.74 -48.70 -26.23
C LEU A 13 8.89 -47.75 -25.84
N ALA A 14 10.10 -48.01 -26.35
CA ALA A 14 11.28 -47.17 -26.14
C ALA A 14 11.13 -45.75 -26.73
N GLN A 15 10.49 -45.60 -27.90
CA GLN A 15 10.20 -44.29 -28.50
C GLN A 15 9.17 -43.52 -27.67
N LYS A 16 8.12 -44.19 -27.15
CA LYS A 16 7.14 -43.53 -26.26
C LYS A 16 7.79 -43.02 -24.97
N GLN A 17 8.72 -43.79 -24.39
CA GLN A 17 9.45 -43.36 -23.19
C GLN A 17 10.39 -42.18 -23.48
N ALA A 18 11.13 -42.22 -24.59
CA ALA A 18 11.99 -41.11 -25.00
C ALA A 18 11.20 -39.83 -25.26
N GLN A 19 10.03 -39.96 -25.89
CA GLN A 19 9.14 -38.84 -26.20
C GLN A 19 8.49 -38.26 -24.93
N LEU A 20 8.19 -39.09 -23.92
CA LEU A 20 7.73 -38.62 -22.61
C LEU A 20 8.82 -37.82 -21.90
N ALA A 21 10.05 -38.33 -21.87
CA ALA A 21 11.19 -37.65 -21.24
C ALA A 21 11.49 -36.31 -21.92
N GLU A 22 11.41 -36.25 -23.24
CA GLU A 22 11.60 -35.01 -24.00
C GLU A 22 10.51 -33.97 -23.71
N ASN A 23 9.25 -34.39 -23.63
CA ASN A 23 8.14 -33.50 -23.27
C ASN A 23 8.28 -32.98 -21.85
N LEU A 24 8.73 -33.82 -20.91
CA LEU A 24 8.97 -33.42 -19.53
C LEU A 24 10.08 -32.36 -19.44
N ALA A 25 11.18 -32.55 -20.17
CA ALA A 25 12.27 -31.58 -20.25
C ALA A 25 11.84 -30.25 -20.91
N LYS A 26 10.91 -30.30 -21.87
CA LYS A 26 10.34 -29.09 -22.49
C LYS A 26 9.45 -28.32 -21.51
N ILE A 27 8.64 -29.02 -20.71
CA ILE A 27 7.80 -28.42 -19.67
C ILE A 27 8.69 -27.77 -18.61
N ASP A 28 9.71 -28.47 -18.15
CA ASP A 28 10.64 -27.96 -17.13
C ASP A 28 11.37 -26.69 -17.61
N ARG A 29 11.90 -26.71 -18.85
CA ARG A 29 12.49 -25.51 -19.47
C ARG A 29 11.49 -24.37 -19.65
N ALA A 30 10.25 -24.66 -20.01
CA ALA A 30 9.21 -23.65 -20.13
C ALA A 30 8.85 -23.04 -18.77
N GLN A 31 8.81 -23.86 -17.72
CA GLN A 31 8.55 -23.44 -16.36
C GLN A 31 9.70 -22.60 -15.80
N ALA A 32 10.95 -23.02 -15.99
CA ALA A 32 12.13 -22.24 -15.62
C ALA A 32 12.16 -20.87 -16.31
N ARG A 33 11.80 -20.81 -17.61
CA ARG A 33 11.67 -19.54 -18.35
C ARG A 33 10.54 -18.66 -17.82
N ARG A 34 9.41 -19.25 -17.43
CA ARG A 34 8.28 -18.51 -16.83
C ARG A 34 8.65 -17.95 -15.46
N GLN A 35 9.38 -18.70 -14.64
CA GLN A 35 9.86 -18.21 -13.34
C GLN A 35 10.94 -17.14 -13.49
N ALA A 36 11.88 -17.29 -14.43
CA ALA A 36 12.89 -16.28 -14.72
C ALA A 36 12.30 -14.99 -15.31
N LYS A 37 11.14 -15.07 -15.99
CA LYS A 37 10.42 -13.93 -16.55
C LYS A 37 9.33 -13.39 -15.63
N ALA A 38 9.05 -14.05 -14.50
CA ALA A 38 8.23 -13.47 -13.46
C ALA A 38 9.04 -12.32 -12.86
N ALA A 39 8.68 -11.09 -13.24
CA ALA A 39 9.20 -9.90 -12.59
C ALA A 39 8.94 -10.04 -11.08
N PRO A 40 9.88 -9.61 -10.22
CA PRO A 40 9.59 -9.52 -8.80
C PRO A 40 8.28 -8.74 -8.65
N PRO A 41 7.39 -9.15 -7.71
CA PRO A 41 6.21 -8.35 -7.43
C PRO A 41 6.67 -6.90 -7.22
N PRO A 42 5.98 -5.90 -7.80
CA PRO A 42 6.33 -4.52 -7.53
C PRO A 42 6.43 -4.36 -6.01
N PRO A 43 7.45 -3.66 -5.48
CA PRO A 43 7.51 -3.44 -4.05
C PRO A 43 6.18 -2.79 -3.67
N SER A 44 5.36 -3.50 -2.90
CA SER A 44 4.31 -2.84 -2.15
C SER A 44 5.01 -1.69 -1.46
N LYS A 45 4.62 -0.44 -1.78
CA LYS A 45 5.11 0.73 -1.05
C LYS A 45 4.72 0.47 0.39
N ALA A 46 5.66 -0.10 1.16
CA ALA A 46 5.48 -0.30 2.57
C ALA A 46 5.43 1.12 3.12
N VAL A 47 4.23 1.58 3.46
CA VAL A 47 4.05 2.86 4.13
C VAL A 47 4.91 2.78 5.37
N THR A 48 5.93 3.63 5.43
CA THR A 48 6.91 3.59 6.49
C THR A 48 6.29 4.12 7.77
N LEU A 49 6.92 3.85 8.91
CA LEU A 49 6.50 4.49 10.17
C LEU A 49 6.61 6.01 10.06
N GLU A 50 7.62 6.51 9.35
CA GLU A 50 7.84 7.94 9.08
C GLU A 50 6.65 8.54 8.32
N ASP A 51 6.17 7.87 7.26
CA ASP A 51 4.99 8.31 6.51
C ASP A 51 3.75 8.44 7.40
N HIS A 52 3.52 7.47 8.30
CA HIS A 52 2.39 7.53 9.25
C HIS A 52 2.55 8.64 10.29
N ILE A 53 3.77 8.89 10.76
CA ILE A 53 4.03 9.98 11.72
C ILE A 53 3.79 11.34 11.03
N LEU A 54 4.21 11.50 9.78
CA LEU A 54 3.96 12.71 8.99
C LEU A 54 2.47 12.93 8.75
N GLU A 55 1.73 11.88 8.35
CA GLU A 55 0.28 11.94 8.15
C GLU A 55 -0.45 12.33 9.45
N ALA A 56 -0.13 11.65 10.57
CA ALA A 56 -0.72 11.96 11.86
C ALA A 56 -0.39 13.39 12.34
N THR A 57 0.82 13.87 12.05
CA THR A 57 1.23 15.24 12.39
C THR A 57 0.43 16.26 11.57
N ASP A 58 0.26 16.04 10.26
CA ASP A 58 -0.56 16.91 9.40
C ASP A 58 -2.02 16.97 9.87
N ASP A 59 -2.62 15.82 10.20
CA ASP A 59 -3.98 15.76 10.73
C ASP A 59 -4.13 16.56 12.03
N ILE A 60 -3.18 16.43 12.96
CA ILE A 60 -3.20 17.18 14.22
C ILE A 60 -3.07 18.68 13.97
N LEU A 61 -2.17 19.09 13.07
CA LEU A 61 -2.00 20.51 12.71
C LEU A 61 -3.25 21.07 12.04
N ARG A 62 -3.90 20.30 11.17
CA ARG A 62 -5.15 20.67 10.52
C ARG A 62 -6.28 20.85 11.52
N VAL A 63 -6.45 19.92 12.46
CA VAL A 63 -7.44 20.05 13.54
C VAL A 63 -7.14 21.27 14.41
N SER A 64 -5.86 21.51 14.73
CA SER A 64 -5.42 22.67 15.50
C SER A 64 -5.75 24.00 14.81
N ALA A 65 -5.59 24.08 13.50
CA ALA A 65 -5.95 25.25 12.70
C ALA A 65 -7.47 25.47 12.65
N GLY A 66 -8.24 24.40 12.51
CA GLY A 66 -9.70 24.45 12.61
C GLY A 66 -10.15 24.97 13.98
N LEU A 67 -9.57 24.45 15.05
CA LEU A 67 -9.86 24.88 16.42
C LEU A 67 -9.48 26.35 16.65
N GLN A 68 -8.36 26.82 16.09
CA GLN A 68 -7.99 28.24 16.13
C GLN A 68 -9.07 29.13 15.50
N SER A 69 -9.66 28.70 14.38
CA SER A 69 -10.75 29.45 13.74
C SER A 69 -11.99 29.54 14.65
N PHE A 70 -12.34 28.45 15.34
CA PHE A 70 -13.42 28.47 16.34
C PHE A 70 -13.11 29.39 17.53
N LEU A 71 -11.88 29.35 18.05
CA LEU A 71 -11.46 30.25 19.13
C LEU A 71 -11.63 31.72 18.71
N THR A 72 -11.18 32.08 17.51
CA THR A 72 -11.37 33.43 16.97
C THR A 72 -12.85 33.81 16.86
N LEU A 73 -13.71 32.90 16.40
CA LEU A 73 -15.16 33.17 16.34
C LEU A 73 -15.77 33.38 17.73
N LEU A 74 -15.35 32.59 18.73
CA LEU A 74 -15.83 32.75 20.10
C LEU A 74 -15.37 34.08 20.70
N GLU A 75 -14.14 34.50 20.42
CA GLU A 75 -13.62 35.80 20.84
C GLU A 75 -14.41 36.95 20.20
N LEU A 76 -14.76 36.86 18.91
CA LEU A 76 -15.61 37.86 18.26
C LEU A 76 -17.03 37.92 18.82
N GLN A 77 -17.52 36.84 19.42
CA GLN A 77 -18.85 36.75 20.01
C GLN A 77 -18.86 37.03 21.53
N SER A 78 -17.70 37.33 22.14
CA SER A 78 -17.54 37.52 23.59
C SER A 78 -18.51 38.53 24.19
N ASP A 79 -18.74 39.62 23.46
CA ASP A 79 -19.55 40.74 23.93
C ASP A 79 -21.06 40.45 23.84
N THR A 80 -21.45 39.47 23.05
CA THR A 80 -22.87 39.13 22.78
C THR A 80 -23.30 37.84 23.49
N ILE A 81 -22.39 36.88 23.63
CA ILE A 81 -22.66 35.55 24.18
C ILE A 81 -21.67 35.27 25.31
N PRO A 82 -22.06 35.43 26.58
CA PRO A 82 -21.15 35.26 27.73
C PRO A 82 -20.50 33.87 27.80
N GLN A 83 -21.21 32.84 27.32
CA GLN A 83 -20.71 31.46 27.29
C GLN A 83 -19.52 31.28 26.34
N SER A 84 -19.33 32.17 25.36
CA SER A 84 -18.22 32.10 24.43
C SER A 84 -16.86 32.25 25.12
N ILE A 85 -16.79 33.06 26.19
CA ILE A 85 -15.58 33.24 27.01
C ILE A 85 -15.23 31.92 27.73
N GLY A 86 -16.24 31.28 28.33
CA GLY A 86 -16.05 30.01 29.01
C GLY A 86 -15.63 28.90 28.05
N LEU A 87 -16.28 28.82 26.88
CA LEU A 87 -15.92 27.84 25.85
C LEU A 87 -14.52 28.11 25.28
N HIS A 88 -14.17 29.37 25.04
CA HIS A 88 -12.83 29.75 24.61
C HIS A 88 -11.76 29.31 25.61
N ALA A 89 -12.00 29.53 26.91
CA ALA A 89 -11.08 29.14 27.98
C ALA A 89 -10.88 27.62 28.08
N LEU A 90 -11.89 26.82 27.72
CA LEU A 90 -11.79 25.35 27.68
C LEU A 90 -11.08 24.83 26.43
N LEU A 91 -11.31 25.47 25.28
CA LEU A 91 -10.77 25.04 24.00
C LEU A 91 -9.31 25.47 23.77
N LEU A 92 -8.89 26.60 24.34
CA LEU A 92 -7.54 27.13 24.16
C LEU A 92 -6.45 26.16 24.68
N PRO A 93 -6.55 25.58 25.89
CA PRO A 93 -5.61 24.57 26.36
C PRO A 93 -5.57 23.32 25.48
N LEU A 94 -6.72 22.85 24.99
CA LEU A 94 -6.79 21.70 24.08
C LEU A 94 -6.02 21.96 22.78
N LYS A 95 -6.14 23.16 22.21
CA LYS A 95 -5.35 23.58 21.05
C LYS A 95 -3.85 23.53 21.34
N GLN A 96 -3.43 24.06 22.50
CA GLN A 96 -2.01 24.06 22.90
C GLN A 96 -1.47 22.63 23.05
N GLN A 97 -2.28 21.71 23.59
CA GLN A 97 -1.90 20.30 23.70
C GLN A 97 -1.77 19.62 22.33
N LEU A 98 -2.66 19.90 21.38
CA LEU A 98 -2.56 19.36 20.02
C LEU A 98 -1.29 19.83 19.32
N VAL A 99 -0.99 21.14 19.36
CA VAL A 99 0.25 21.68 18.80
C VAL A 99 1.48 21.04 19.44
N GLY A 100 1.52 20.96 20.78
CA GLY A 100 2.63 20.31 21.47
C GLY A 100 2.75 18.80 21.19
N THR A 101 1.65 18.14 20.80
CA THR A 101 1.67 16.73 20.38
C THR A 101 2.23 16.59 18.96
N ALA A 102 1.84 17.49 18.05
CA ALA A 102 2.42 17.56 16.71
C ALA A 102 3.93 17.81 16.76
N ASP A 103 4.39 18.77 17.57
CA ASP A 103 5.83 19.05 17.75
C ASP A 103 6.60 17.82 18.24
N ARG A 104 6.01 17.06 19.18
CA ARG A 104 6.60 15.82 19.71
C ARG A 104 6.66 14.71 18.68
N LEU A 105 5.61 14.54 17.87
CA LEU A 105 5.57 13.55 16.80
C LEU A 105 6.59 13.89 15.71
N GLN A 106 6.65 15.17 15.31
CA GLN A 106 7.61 15.63 14.32
C GLN A 106 9.06 15.45 14.77
N ALA A 107 9.35 15.57 16.06
CA ALA A 107 10.69 15.30 16.60
C ALA A 107 11.12 13.81 16.55
N LEU A 108 10.23 12.89 16.16
CA LEU A 108 10.53 11.47 15.99
C LEU A 108 10.96 11.08 14.56
N VAL A 109 10.89 12.03 13.61
CA VAL A 109 11.26 11.87 12.19
C VAL A 109 12.40 12.83 11.87
#